data_AF-A0A7K2YZT1-F1
#
_entry.id   AF-A0A7K2YZT1-F1
#
_cell.length_a   1.000
_cell.length_b   1.000
_cell.length_c   1.000
_cell.angle_alpha   90.00
_cell.angle_beta   90.00
_cell.angle_gamma   90.00
#
_symmetry.space_group_name_H-M   'P 1'
#
loop_
_entity.id
_entity.type
_entity.pdbx_description
1 polymer ?
#
loop_
_entity_poly.entity_id
_entity_poly.type
_entity_poly.pdbx_seq_one_letter_code
_entity_poly.pdbx_strand_id
1 'polypeptide(L)'
;MQIIEYGRAATTRFRRDVHTMSGAGSFYRSEALQSVIDWRGEVFWEDHKNLVEDYETTLTLKECGWKVTANELCIAHTDLMPTLRGLIQQRQRWVRGTMDALRDRGWTKYTWQSIVGINLGMLGFIYLVGYGAVQVASIARNGFSQWPLFWLLIAFWVIYPAMCARKMGWKAMLVEALILPELLYSMARAYWLTSSILKSYVTRVSSWK
;
A
#
# COMPACT_ATOMS: atom_id res chain seq x y z
N MET A 1 8.15 1.86 -12.25
CA MET A 1 7.64 2.01 -10.87
C MET A 1 6.56 1.00 -10.52
N GLN A 2 5.41 0.92 -11.23
CA GLN A 2 4.35 -0.06 -10.89
C GLN A 2 4.86 -1.51 -10.79
N ILE A 3 5.68 -1.98 -11.74
CA ILE A 3 6.30 -3.31 -11.70
C ILE A 3 7.11 -3.52 -10.41
N ILE A 4 7.89 -2.51 -10.02
CA ILE A 4 8.76 -2.57 -8.84
C ILE A 4 7.93 -2.60 -7.55
N GLU A 5 6.87 -1.80 -7.49
CA GLU A 5 5.92 -1.81 -6.37
C GLU A 5 5.26 -3.19 -6.20
N TYR A 6 4.72 -3.77 -7.27
CA TYR A 6 4.11 -5.11 -7.20
C TYR A 6 5.15 -6.19 -6.86
N GLY A 7 6.37 -6.10 -7.41
CA GLY A 7 7.45 -7.04 -7.10
C GLY A 7 7.92 -6.97 -5.65
N ARG A 8 7.95 -5.77 -5.05
CA ARG A 8 8.19 -5.59 -3.61
C ARG A 8 7.10 -6.26 -2.79
N ALA A 9 5.83 -5.96 -3.11
CA ALA A 9 4.69 -6.55 -2.42
C ALA A 9 4.67 -8.08 -2.52
N ALA A 10 5.03 -8.65 -3.67
CA ALA A 10 5.15 -10.09 -3.87
C ALA A 10 6.29 -10.70 -3.03
N THR A 11 7.43 -10.01 -2.92
CA THR A 11 8.59 -10.46 -2.16
C THR A 11 8.33 -10.44 -0.65
N THR A 12 7.48 -9.53 -0.17
CA THR A 12 7.11 -9.41 1.25
C THR A 12 5.85 -10.19 1.61
N ARG A 13 5.34 -11.08 0.74
CA ARG A 13 4.21 -11.96 1.08
C ARG A 13 4.65 -12.98 2.11
N PHE A 14 4.37 -12.69 3.38
CA PHE A 14 4.55 -13.65 4.45
C PHE A 14 3.47 -14.74 4.34
N ARG A 15 3.86 -16.00 4.60
CA ARG A 15 2.92 -17.14 4.68
C ARG A 15 1.84 -16.95 5.75
N ARG A 16 2.07 -16.04 6.69
CA ARG A 16 1.19 -15.70 7.82
C ARG A 16 0.91 -14.21 7.79
N ASP A 17 -0.28 -13.83 8.26
CA ASP A 17 -0.73 -12.44 8.40
C ASP A 17 -0.83 -11.66 7.08
N VAL A 18 -1.42 -12.31 6.07
CA VAL A 18 -1.74 -11.68 4.79
C VAL A 18 -2.72 -10.53 5.00
N HIS A 19 -2.39 -9.33 4.51
CA HIS A 19 -3.23 -8.14 4.67
C HIS A 19 -4.59 -8.30 3.97
N THR A 20 -4.57 -8.67 2.69
CA THR A 20 -5.76 -8.83 1.83
C THR A 20 -5.57 -10.06 0.95
N MET A 21 -6.60 -10.90 0.85
CA MET A 21 -6.73 -11.87 -0.23
C MET A 21 -7.16 -11.11 -1.48
N SER A 22 -6.34 -11.09 -2.53
CA SER A 22 -6.70 -10.38 -3.76
C SER A 22 -7.87 -11.06 -4.44
N GLY A 23 -8.78 -10.30 -5.05
CA GLY A 23 -9.85 -10.87 -5.89
C GLY A 23 -9.34 -11.84 -6.98
N ALA A 24 -8.10 -11.67 -7.48
CA ALA A 24 -7.48 -12.60 -8.42
C ALA A 24 -6.55 -13.60 -7.72
N GLY A 25 -6.71 -14.89 -8.01
CA GLY A 25 -5.80 -15.95 -7.53
C GLY A 25 -6.01 -16.34 -6.06
N SER A 26 -7.19 -16.08 -5.50
CA SER A 26 -7.57 -16.49 -4.15
C SER A 26 -8.46 -17.72 -4.16
N PHE A 27 -8.25 -18.61 -3.21
CA PHE A 27 -9.04 -19.83 -3.03
C PHE A 27 -9.64 -19.84 -1.63
N TYR A 28 -10.92 -20.19 -1.55
CA TYR A 28 -11.68 -20.20 -0.30
C TYR A 28 -12.19 -21.60 -0.02
N ARG A 29 -12.13 -22.01 1.25
CA ARG A 29 -12.82 -23.22 1.70
C ARG A 29 -14.31 -22.91 1.79
N SER A 30 -15.16 -23.80 1.29
CA SER A 30 -16.62 -23.66 1.39
C SER A 30 -17.10 -23.43 2.82
N GLU A 31 -16.60 -24.22 3.78
CA GLU A 31 -16.89 -24.08 5.21
C GLU A 31 -16.53 -22.69 5.76
N ALA A 32 -15.48 -22.07 5.24
CA ALA A 32 -15.07 -20.74 5.68
C ALA A 32 -16.05 -19.68 5.19
N LEU A 33 -16.47 -19.75 3.92
CA LEU A 33 -17.50 -18.87 3.39
C LEU A 33 -18.84 -19.09 4.10
N GLN A 34 -19.22 -20.34 4.37
CA GLN A 34 -20.42 -20.66 5.12
C GLN A 34 -20.39 -20.05 6.53
N SER A 35 -19.26 -20.13 7.25
CA SER A 35 -19.15 -19.50 8.57
C SER A 35 -19.34 -17.97 8.56
N VAL A 36 -18.96 -17.31 7.47
CA VAL A 36 -19.18 -15.87 7.29
C VAL A 36 -20.66 -15.60 7.05
N ILE A 37 -21.31 -16.41 6.20
CA ILE A 37 -22.75 -16.34 5.97
C ILE A 37 -23.52 -16.59 7.28
N ASP A 38 -23.14 -17.59 8.07
CA ASP A 38 -23.80 -17.90 9.34
C ASP A 38 -23.61 -16.77 10.36
N TRP A 39 -22.47 -16.07 10.34
CA TRP A 39 -22.16 -15.00 11.27
C TRP A 39 -22.89 -13.69 10.97
N ARG A 40 -22.99 -13.30 9.68
CA ARG A 40 -23.53 -11.97 9.29
C ARG A 40 -24.54 -11.98 8.14
N GLY A 41 -24.89 -13.15 7.61
CA GLY A 41 -25.89 -13.34 6.57
C GLY A 41 -25.36 -13.37 5.13
N GLU A 42 -24.16 -12.86 4.87
CA GLU A 42 -23.63 -12.74 3.50
C GLU A 42 -22.09 -12.69 3.42
N VAL A 43 -21.56 -12.99 2.23
CA VAL A 43 -20.13 -12.96 1.89
C VAL A 43 -19.92 -12.16 0.59
N PHE A 44 -18.75 -11.54 0.41
CA PHE A 44 -18.47 -10.59 -0.67
C PHE A 44 -19.52 -9.48 -0.70
N TRP A 45 -19.50 -8.63 0.34
CA TRP A 45 -20.49 -7.57 0.47
C TRP A 45 -20.37 -6.56 -0.68
N GLU A 46 -21.17 -6.76 -1.71
CA GLU A 46 -21.27 -5.90 -2.90
C GLU A 46 -22.25 -4.73 -2.67
N ASP A 47 -22.10 -4.00 -1.56
CA ASP A 47 -22.72 -2.67 -1.45
C ASP A 47 -21.88 -1.68 -2.27
N HIS A 48 -22.52 -0.76 -3.00
CA HIS A 48 -21.87 0.36 -3.66
C HIS A 48 -20.96 1.21 -2.75
N LYS A 49 -21.14 1.09 -1.43
CA LYS A 49 -20.28 1.70 -0.41
C LYS A 49 -18.99 0.92 -0.16
N ASN A 50 -18.95 -0.38 -0.43
CA ASN A 50 -17.78 -1.22 -0.24
C ASN A 50 -16.90 -1.19 -1.49
N LEU A 51 -15.76 -0.51 -1.39
CA LEU A 51 -14.83 -0.31 -2.50
C LEU A 51 -13.78 -1.42 -2.62
N VAL A 52 -13.71 -2.30 -1.63
CA VAL A 52 -12.71 -3.35 -1.44
C VAL A 52 -13.35 -4.56 -0.77
N GLU A 53 -14.26 -5.22 -1.49
CA GLU A 53 -14.98 -6.40 -1.02
C GLU A 53 -14.04 -7.54 -0.61
N ASP A 54 -12.89 -7.62 -1.28
CA ASP A 54 -11.85 -8.60 -1.04
C ASP A 54 -11.13 -8.39 0.31
N TYR A 55 -10.78 -7.15 0.63
CA TYR A 55 -10.21 -6.77 1.93
C TYR A 55 -11.21 -6.93 3.07
N GLU A 56 -12.44 -6.47 2.85
CA GLU A 56 -13.54 -6.60 3.79
C GLU A 56 -13.77 -8.07 4.15
N THR A 57 -13.93 -8.93 3.15
CA THR A 57 -14.11 -10.37 3.34
C THR A 57 -12.91 -11.00 4.02
N THR A 58 -11.68 -10.56 3.70
CA THR A 58 -10.46 -11.05 4.34
C THR A 58 -10.46 -10.79 5.85
N LEU A 59 -10.84 -9.57 6.28
CA LEU A 59 -10.89 -9.23 7.69
C LEU A 59 -11.97 -10.03 8.42
N THR A 60 -13.14 -10.19 7.81
CA THR A 60 -14.21 -11.01 8.40
C THR A 60 -13.84 -12.48 8.52
N LEU A 61 -13.14 -13.06 7.54
CA LEU A 61 -12.62 -14.43 7.67
C LEU A 61 -11.65 -14.55 8.86
N LYS A 62 -10.78 -13.57 9.07
CA LYS A 62 -9.89 -13.52 10.24
C LYS A 62 -10.67 -13.40 11.55
N GLU A 63 -11.72 -12.59 11.57
CA GLU A 63 -12.62 -12.41 12.73
C GLU A 63 -13.38 -13.70 13.07
N CYS A 64 -13.83 -14.46 12.08
CA CYS A 64 -14.40 -15.80 12.23
C CYS A 64 -13.37 -16.88 12.63
N GLY A 65 -12.10 -16.51 12.84
CA GLY A 65 -11.05 -17.42 13.30
C GLY A 65 -10.33 -18.20 12.20
N TRP A 66 -10.62 -17.93 10.92
CA TRP A 66 -9.94 -18.58 9.82
C TRP A 66 -8.54 -18.01 9.59
N LYS A 67 -7.63 -18.92 9.20
CA LYS A 67 -6.27 -18.54 8.84
C LYS A 67 -6.22 -18.15 7.37
N VAL A 68 -5.79 -16.92 7.12
CA VAL A 68 -5.50 -16.42 5.77
C VAL A 68 -4.00 -16.57 5.51
N THR A 69 -3.65 -17.24 4.41
CA THR A 69 -2.26 -17.55 4.05
C THR A 69 -2.02 -17.26 2.58
N ALA A 70 -0.76 -17.03 2.21
CA ALA A 70 -0.33 -16.86 0.84
C ALA A 70 0.77 -17.85 0.51
N ASN A 71 0.75 -18.39 -0.71
CA ASN A 71 1.83 -19.19 -1.26
C ASN A 71 2.61 -18.33 -2.28
N GLU A 72 3.93 -18.31 -2.15
CA GLU A 72 4.83 -17.59 -3.07
C GLU A 72 4.77 -18.11 -4.51
N LEU A 73 4.34 -19.36 -4.70
CA LEU A 73 4.12 -19.97 -6.02
C LEU A 73 2.74 -19.66 -6.61
N CYS A 74 1.82 -19.11 -5.82
CA CYS A 74 0.51 -18.68 -6.29
C CYS A 74 0.60 -17.25 -6.83
N ILE A 75 1.00 -17.14 -8.10
CA ILE A 75 1.26 -15.87 -8.78
C ILE A 75 0.08 -15.56 -9.70
N ALA A 76 -0.61 -14.45 -9.42
CA ALA A 76 -1.58 -13.86 -10.33
C ALA A 76 -0.88 -12.78 -11.16
N HIS A 77 -0.78 -13.01 -12.47
CA HIS A 77 -0.32 -12.00 -13.41
C HIS A 77 -1.48 -11.07 -13.75
N THR A 78 -1.23 -9.76 -13.70
CA THR A 78 -2.25 -8.75 -13.98
C THR A 78 -1.66 -7.62 -14.79
N ASP A 79 -2.50 -7.02 -15.63
CA ASP A 79 -2.12 -5.86 -16.43
C ASP A 79 -2.02 -4.60 -15.56
N LEU A 80 -1.05 -3.77 -15.93
CA LEU A 80 -0.82 -2.49 -15.26
C LEU A 80 -1.71 -1.41 -15.85
N MET A 81 -2.02 -0.41 -15.05
CA MET A 81 -2.77 0.75 -15.56
C MET A 81 -1.90 1.53 -16.55
N PRO A 82 -2.35 1.70 -17.80
CA PRO A 82 -1.54 2.32 -18.85
C PRO A 82 -1.47 3.84 -18.73
N THR A 83 -2.42 4.46 -18.02
CA THR A 83 -2.49 5.92 -17.84
C THR A 83 -2.31 6.29 -16.37
N LEU A 84 -1.68 7.44 -16.12
CA LEU A 84 -1.52 7.99 -14.77
C LEU A 84 -2.89 8.25 -14.11
N ARG A 85 -3.87 8.75 -14.88
CA ARG A 85 -5.23 8.97 -14.38
C ARG A 85 -5.89 7.68 -13.92
N GLY A 86 -5.80 6.61 -14.72
CA GLY A 86 -6.33 5.30 -14.35
C GLY A 86 -5.64 4.72 -13.13
N LEU A 87 -4.32 4.86 -13.03
CA LEU A 87 -3.55 4.46 -11.86
C LEU A 87 -4.02 5.19 -10.59
N ILE A 88 -4.14 6.52 -10.64
CA ILE A 88 -4.59 7.32 -9.49
C ILE A 88 -5.99 6.92 -9.06
N GLN A 89 -6.93 6.73 -10.00
CA GLN A 89 -8.29 6.30 -9.70
C GLN A 89 -8.31 4.92 -9.01
N GLN A 90 -7.54 3.96 -9.54
CA GLN A 90 -7.39 2.64 -8.95
C GLN A 90 -6.86 2.71 -7.51
N ARG A 91 -5.77 3.45 -7.28
CA ARG A 91 -5.15 3.55 -5.95
C ARG A 91 -6.01 4.33 -4.97
N GLN A 92 -6.70 5.38 -5.42
CA GLN A 92 -7.63 6.12 -4.59
C GLN A 92 -8.76 5.22 -4.09
N ARG A 93 -9.32 4.38 -4.96
CA ARG A 93 -10.35 3.41 -4.59
C ARG A 93 -9.86 2.42 -3.56
N TRP A 94 -8.68 1.82 -3.76
CA TRP A 94 -8.10 0.85 -2.82
C TRP A 94 -7.83 1.47 -1.45
N VAL A 95 -7.17 2.63 -1.40
CA VAL A 95 -6.83 3.29 -0.14
C VAL A 95 -8.08 3.80 0.57
N ARG A 96 -9.04 4.36 -0.17
CA ARG A 96 -10.30 4.84 0.40
C ARG A 96 -11.10 3.67 0.98
N GLY A 97 -11.30 2.61 0.22
CA GLY A 97 -11.99 1.42 0.70
C GLY A 97 -11.33 0.79 1.92
N THR A 98 -9.99 0.72 1.91
CA THR A 98 -9.24 0.26 3.08
C THR A 98 -9.51 1.16 4.28
N MET A 99 -9.49 2.49 4.10
CA MET A 99 -9.75 3.43 5.18
C MET A 99 -11.18 3.33 5.73
N ASP A 100 -12.17 3.19 4.86
CA ASP A 100 -13.57 3.00 5.24
C ASP A 100 -13.72 1.70 6.06
N ALA A 101 -13.18 0.58 5.58
CA ALA A 101 -13.20 -0.69 6.30
C ALA A 101 -12.47 -0.65 7.65
N LEU A 102 -11.36 0.10 7.74
CA LEU A 102 -10.62 0.30 9.00
C LEU A 102 -11.38 1.18 10.00
N ARG A 103 -12.12 2.18 9.51
CA ARG A 103 -12.94 3.04 10.37
C ARG A 103 -14.14 2.28 10.93
N ASP A 104 -14.77 1.46 10.11
CA ASP A 104 -15.94 0.67 10.52
C ASP A 104 -15.55 -0.38 11.57
N ARG A 105 -14.39 -1.04 11.41
CA ARG A 105 -13.89 -2.04 12.38
C ARG A 105 -13.16 -1.46 13.58
N GLY A 106 -12.60 -0.26 13.46
CA GLY A 106 -11.78 0.35 14.48
C GLY A 106 -10.46 -0.39 14.75
N TRP A 107 -9.92 -0.23 15.96
CA TRP A 107 -8.64 -0.81 16.37
C TRP A 107 -8.82 -2.24 16.88
N THR A 108 -8.40 -3.22 16.08
CA THR A 108 -8.49 -4.65 16.40
C THR A 108 -7.15 -5.34 16.16
N LYS A 109 -7.03 -6.61 16.59
CA LYS A 109 -5.87 -7.47 16.31
C LYS A 109 -5.53 -7.56 14.82
N TYR A 110 -6.50 -7.37 13.93
CA TYR A 110 -6.33 -7.52 12.48
C TYR A 110 -6.17 -6.19 11.73
N THR A 111 -6.56 -5.08 12.34
CA THR A 111 -6.53 -3.75 11.71
C THR A 111 -5.40 -2.86 12.22
N TRP A 112 -4.85 -3.10 13.43
CA TRP A 112 -3.86 -2.23 14.05
C TRP A 112 -2.61 -2.02 13.18
N GLN A 113 -2.09 -3.07 12.52
CA GLN A 113 -0.91 -2.96 11.67
C GLN A 113 -1.17 -2.04 10.48
N SER A 114 -2.35 -2.14 9.86
CA SER A 114 -2.75 -1.29 8.74
C SER A 114 -2.93 0.16 9.18
N ILE A 115 -3.58 0.37 10.34
CA ILE A 115 -3.75 1.72 10.92
C ILE A 115 -2.39 2.34 11.22
N VAL A 116 -1.51 1.62 11.92
CA VAL A 116 -0.15 2.10 12.24
C VAL A 116 0.65 2.35 10.95
N GLY A 117 0.60 1.42 9.99
CA GLY A 117 1.31 1.53 8.72
C GLY A 117 0.90 2.75 7.90
N ILE A 118 -0.41 3.05 7.84
CA ILE A 118 -0.94 4.25 7.18
C ILE A 118 -0.42 5.52 7.87
N ASN A 119 -0.51 5.58 9.21
CA ASN A 119 -0.06 6.75 9.98
C ASN A 119 1.45 6.96 9.86
N LEU A 120 2.25 5.89 9.99
CA LEU A 120 3.70 5.95 9.79
C LEU A 120 4.06 6.34 8.34
N GLY A 121 3.29 5.88 7.36
CA GLY A 121 3.45 6.29 5.97
C GLY A 121 3.22 7.80 5.76
N MET A 122 2.17 8.36 6.38
CA MET A 122 1.93 9.80 6.36
C MET A 122 3.04 10.58 7.06
N LEU A 123 3.47 10.15 8.24
CA LEU A 123 4.57 10.78 8.97
C LEU A 123 5.88 10.72 8.17
N GLY A 124 6.18 9.58 7.55
CA GLY A 124 7.34 9.41 6.69
C GLY A 124 7.31 10.35 5.47
N PHE A 125 6.14 10.58 4.90
CA PHE A 125 5.98 11.56 3.82
C PHE A 125 6.19 13.00 4.30
N ILE A 126 5.60 13.38 5.44
CA ILE A 126 5.82 14.72 6.05
C ILE A 126 7.31 14.94 6.32
N TYR A 127 7.98 13.92 6.88
CA TYR A 127 9.42 13.94 7.10
C TYR A 127 10.19 14.12 5.79
N LEU A 128 9.88 13.34 4.75
CA LEU A 128 10.54 13.42 3.44
C LEU A 128 10.44 14.84 2.86
N VAL A 129 9.25 15.43 2.84
CA VAL A 129 9.02 16.78 2.30
C VAL A 129 9.68 17.85 3.17
N GLY A 130 9.48 17.77 4.50
CA GLY A 130 10.02 18.76 5.43
C GLY A 130 11.55 18.76 5.46
N TYR A 131 12.16 17.57 5.62
CA TYR A 131 13.60 17.42 5.58
C TYR A 131 14.18 17.80 4.21
N GLY A 132 13.53 17.37 3.12
CA GLY A 132 13.93 17.74 1.75
C GLY A 132 13.92 19.25 1.53
N ALA A 133 12.89 19.95 1.99
CA ALA A 133 12.79 21.41 1.88
C ALA A 133 13.90 22.13 2.67
N VAL A 134 14.19 21.67 3.89
CA VAL A 134 15.30 22.20 4.71
C VAL A 134 16.64 22.01 3.99
N GLN A 135 16.86 20.84 3.37
CA GLN A 135 18.10 20.58 2.64
C GLN A 135 18.24 21.43 1.38
N VAL A 136 17.16 21.58 0.60
CA VAL A 136 17.15 22.48 -0.57
C VAL A 136 17.46 23.92 -0.15
N ALA A 137 16.84 24.41 0.93
CA ALA A 137 17.09 25.74 1.46
C ALA A 137 18.53 25.91 1.96
N SER A 138 19.09 24.88 2.61
CA SER A 138 20.48 24.87 3.07
C SER A 138 21.46 24.94 1.89
N ILE A 139 21.22 24.14 0.84
CA ILE A 139 22.04 24.13 -0.38
C ILE A 139 21.99 25.48 -1.10
N ALA A 140 20.81 26.11 -1.18
CA ALA A 140 20.65 27.41 -1.82
C ALA A 140 21.40 28.53 -1.09
N ARG A 141 21.56 28.44 0.24
CA ARG A 141 22.23 29.46 1.06
C ARG A 141 23.73 29.22 1.23
N ASN A 142 24.10 27.97 1.48
CA ASN A 142 25.44 27.59 1.96
C ASN A 142 26.21 26.71 0.95
N GLY A 143 25.60 26.38 -0.20
CA GLY A 143 26.13 25.38 -1.11
C GLY A 143 25.96 23.95 -0.59
N PHE A 144 26.54 22.98 -1.29
CA PHE A 144 26.42 21.57 -0.91
C PHE A 144 27.05 21.27 0.45
N SER A 145 26.30 20.57 1.29
CA SER A 145 26.81 20.09 2.58
C SER A 145 27.98 19.13 2.38
N GLN A 146 29.12 19.44 2.99
CA GLN A 146 30.30 18.59 3.03
C GLN A 146 30.29 17.61 4.22
N TRP A 147 29.19 17.59 4.99
CA TRP A 147 29.12 16.79 6.21
C TRP A 147 29.07 15.30 5.84
N PRO A 148 29.99 14.46 6.35
CA PRO A 148 30.05 13.04 5.98
C PRO A 148 28.74 12.29 6.25
N LEU A 149 28.04 12.64 7.34
CA LEU A 149 26.76 12.03 7.70
C LEU A 149 25.67 12.25 6.64
N PHE A 150 25.65 13.41 5.99
CA PHE A 150 24.69 13.71 4.92
C PHE A 150 24.88 12.76 3.73
N TRP A 151 26.13 12.58 3.30
CA TRP A 151 26.47 11.68 2.20
C TRP A 151 26.24 10.21 2.55
N LEU A 152 26.52 9.80 3.80
CA LEU A 152 26.19 8.46 4.29
C LEU A 152 24.68 8.19 4.26
N LEU A 153 23.86 9.16 4.69
CA LEU A 153 22.41 9.03 4.65
C LEU A 153 21.90 8.94 3.20
N ILE A 154 22.40 9.78 2.30
CA ILE A 154 22.06 9.69 0.87
C ILE A 154 22.44 8.32 0.31
N ALA A 155 23.67 7.85 0.58
CA ALA A 155 24.13 6.56 0.11
C ALA A 155 23.24 5.42 0.66
N PHE A 156 22.84 5.48 1.92
CA PHE A 156 21.90 4.52 2.49
C PHE A 156 20.55 4.53 1.74
N TRP A 157 19.96 5.71 1.52
CA TRP A 157 18.68 5.86 0.81
C TRP A 157 18.74 5.48 -0.68
N VAL A 158 19.92 5.42 -1.29
CA VAL A 158 20.15 4.90 -2.65
C VAL A 158 20.35 3.38 -2.64
N ILE A 159 21.29 2.92 -1.81
CA ILE A 159 21.77 1.53 -1.83
C ILE A 159 20.72 0.59 -1.25
N TYR A 160 20.08 0.95 -0.14
CA TYR A 160 19.14 0.06 0.54
C TYR A 160 17.93 -0.30 -0.36
N PRO A 161 17.20 0.66 -0.97
CA PRO A 161 16.07 0.34 -1.86
C PRO A 161 16.51 -0.44 -3.11
N ALA A 162 17.68 -0.12 -3.67
CA ALA A 162 18.26 -0.85 -4.78
C ALA A 162 18.56 -2.32 -4.41
N MET A 163 19.12 -2.56 -3.23
CA MET A 163 19.37 -3.92 -2.73
C MET A 163 18.08 -4.68 -2.46
N CYS A 164 17.05 -4.03 -1.92
CA CYS A 164 15.71 -4.63 -1.78
C CYS A 164 15.10 -5.01 -3.14
N ALA A 165 15.46 -4.30 -4.20
CA ALA A 165 15.00 -4.58 -5.56
C ALA A 165 15.80 -5.66 -6.30
N ARG A 166 16.83 -6.26 -5.69
CA ARG A 166 17.75 -7.21 -6.34
C ARG A 166 17.04 -8.40 -7.02
N LYS A 167 15.99 -8.95 -6.40
CA LYS A 167 15.23 -10.09 -6.95
C LYS A 167 14.50 -9.75 -8.27
N MET A 168 14.29 -8.46 -8.57
CA MET A 168 13.65 -7.99 -9.80
C MET A 168 14.65 -7.68 -10.92
N GLY A 169 15.95 -7.89 -10.68
CA GLY A 169 17.03 -7.69 -11.66
C GLY A 169 17.69 -6.31 -11.62
N TRP A 170 18.85 -6.20 -12.27
CA TRP A 170 19.71 -5.01 -12.21
C TRP A 170 19.04 -3.73 -12.74
N LYS A 171 18.12 -3.85 -13.72
CA LYS A 171 17.36 -2.70 -14.24
C LYS A 171 16.47 -2.07 -13.16
N ALA A 172 15.83 -2.89 -12.33
CA ALA A 172 15.05 -2.41 -11.19
C ALA A 172 15.94 -1.75 -10.14
N MET A 173 17.11 -2.34 -9.86
CA MET A 173 18.10 -1.77 -8.95
C MET A 173 18.56 -0.37 -9.41
N LEU A 174 18.82 -0.19 -10.70
CA LEU A 174 19.20 1.11 -11.25
C LEU A 174 18.08 2.14 -11.11
N VAL A 175 16.84 1.79 -11.45
CA VAL A 175 15.70 2.71 -11.31
C VAL A 175 15.54 3.20 -9.87
N GLU A 176 15.74 2.31 -8.89
CA GLU A 176 15.73 2.65 -7.46
C GLU A 176 16.94 3.51 -7.06
N ALA A 177 18.14 3.18 -7.57
CA ALA A 177 19.36 3.92 -7.26
C ALA A 177 19.34 5.36 -7.81
N LEU A 178 18.55 5.65 -8.85
CA LEU A 178 18.42 7.01 -9.38
C LEU A 178 17.70 7.98 -8.44
N ILE A 179 17.03 7.51 -7.37
CA ILE A 179 16.19 8.27 -6.41
C ILE A 179 14.98 8.97 -7.05
N LEU A 180 15.17 9.72 -8.13
CA LEU A 180 14.18 10.56 -8.78
C LEU A 180 12.90 9.80 -9.17
N PRO A 181 12.95 8.58 -9.75
CA PRO A 181 11.73 7.82 -10.03
C PRO A 181 10.93 7.47 -8.77
N GLU A 182 11.61 7.07 -7.69
CA GLU A 182 10.99 6.74 -6.41
C GLU A 182 10.45 7.98 -5.71
N LEU A 183 11.15 9.12 -5.81
CA LEU A 183 10.70 10.39 -5.26
C LEU A 183 9.39 10.85 -5.93
N LEU A 184 9.34 10.87 -7.26
CA LEU A 184 8.13 11.22 -8.02
C LEU A 184 6.98 10.26 -7.72
N TYR A 185 7.27 8.96 -7.64
CA TYR A 185 6.27 7.96 -7.28
C TYR A 185 5.77 8.13 -5.84
N SER A 186 6.64 8.55 -4.92
CA SER A 186 6.29 8.85 -3.52
C SER A 186 5.39 10.08 -3.41
N MET A 187 5.61 11.11 -4.22
CA MET A 187 4.70 12.26 -4.31
C MET A 187 3.31 11.84 -4.78
N ALA A 188 3.24 10.99 -5.82
CA ALA A 188 1.97 10.44 -6.29
C ALA A 188 1.29 9.60 -5.20
N ARG A 189 2.05 8.74 -4.51
CA ARG A 189 1.59 7.95 -3.34
C ARG A 189 0.95 8.81 -2.27
N ALA A 190 1.64 9.87 -1.87
CA ALA A 190 1.15 10.77 -0.86
C ALA A 190 -0.12 11.48 -1.32
N TYR A 191 -0.17 11.93 -2.58
CA TYR A 191 -1.36 12.55 -3.14
C TYR A 191 -2.59 11.64 -3.02
N TRP A 192 -2.51 10.39 -3.52
CA TRP A 192 -3.69 9.51 -3.42
C TRP A 192 -3.99 9.11 -1.99
N LEU A 193 -2.99 8.91 -1.13
CA LEU A 193 -3.18 8.61 0.29
C LEU A 193 -3.96 9.73 1.00
N THR A 194 -3.46 10.96 0.94
CA THR A 194 -4.09 12.13 1.56
C THR A 194 -5.47 12.38 0.99
N SER A 195 -5.63 12.29 -0.34
CA SER A 195 -6.93 12.49 -0.98
C SER A 195 -7.95 11.42 -0.60
N SER A 196 -7.53 10.16 -0.44
CA SER A 196 -8.42 9.06 -0.05
C SER A 196 -8.84 9.14 1.41
N ILE A 197 -7.92 9.52 2.30
CA ILE A 197 -8.24 9.77 3.71
C ILE A 197 -9.26 10.91 3.79
N LEU A 198 -8.99 12.05 3.14
CA LEU A 198 -9.92 13.18 3.13
C LEU A 198 -11.30 12.78 2.58
N LYS A 199 -11.34 12.06 1.45
CA LYS A 199 -12.59 11.57 0.86
C LYS A 199 -13.34 10.61 1.78
N SER A 200 -12.64 9.71 2.49
CA SER A 200 -13.24 8.81 3.47
C SER A 200 -14.00 9.60 4.54
N TYR A 201 -13.37 10.62 5.15
CA TYR A 201 -14.00 11.37 6.25
C TYR A 201 -15.02 12.42 5.81
N VAL A 202 -14.83 13.03 4.64
CA VAL A 202 -15.62 14.21 4.21
C VAL A 202 -16.73 13.85 3.22
N THR A 203 -16.55 12.80 2.42
CA THR A 203 -17.49 12.47 1.34
C THR A 203 -18.15 11.13 1.56
N ARG A 204 -19.46 11.05 1.32
CA ARG A 204 -20.13 9.75 1.19
C ARG A 204 -19.59 9.03 -0.06
N VAL A 205 -19.57 7.71 -0.03
CA VAL A 205 -19.22 6.91 -1.20
C VAL A 205 -20.38 7.04 -2.19
N SER A 206 -20.18 7.78 -3.30
CA SER A 206 -21.06 7.64 -4.45
C SER A 206 -20.64 6.39 -5.19
N SER A 207 -21.60 5.63 -5.71
CA SER A 207 -21.33 4.46 -6.55
C SER A 207 -20.23 4.77 -7.56
N TRP A 208 -19.15 3.99 -7.50
CA TRP A 208 -18.09 4.09 -8.50
C TRP A 208 -18.62 3.46 -9.79
N LYS A 209 -18.76 4.28 -10.83
CA LYS A 209 -19.00 3.83 -12.20
C LYS A 209 -17.72 3.30 -12.82
#